data_AF-A0A8S0WPW2-F1
#
_entry.id   AF-A0A8S0WPW2-F1
#
_cell.length_a   1.000
_cell.length_b   1.000
_cell.length_c   1.000
_cell.angle_alpha   90.00
_cell.angle_beta   90.00
_cell.angle_gamma   90.00
#
_symmetry.space_group_name_H-M   'P 1'
#
loop_
_entity.id
_entity.type
_entity.pdbx_description
1 polymer ?
#
loop_
_entity_poly.entity_id
_entity_poly.type
_entity_poly.pdbx_seq_one_letter_code
_entity_poly.pdbx_strand_id
1 'polypeptide(L)' 'MPTVTLSQQEVEVVKRALQHCLDTCQKGGAEAGCPDCQSLLEVLKKLS' A
#
# COMPACT_ATOMS: atom_id res chain seq x y z
N MET A 1 -18.32 -5.29 10.08
CA MET A 1 -17.36 -6.08 9.28
C MET A 1 -16.46 -6.83 10.25
N PRO A 2 -16.11 -8.10 9.99
CA PRO A 2 -15.17 -8.83 10.83
C PRO A 2 -13.79 -8.15 10.77
N THR A 3 -13.13 -8.04 11.92
CA THR A 3 -11.75 -7.54 12.00
C THR A 3 -10.79 -8.68 11.66
N VAL A 4 -9.90 -8.46 10.69
CA VAL A 4 -8.82 -9.39 10.36
C VAL A 4 -7.57 -8.93 11.10
N THR A 5 -7.02 -9.80 11.95
CA THR A 5 -5.75 -9.57 12.65
C THR A 5 -4.63 -10.21 11.84
N LEU A 6 -3.64 -9.42 11.44
CA LEU A 6 -2.47 -9.90 10.72
C LEU A 6 -1.32 -10.17 11.70
N SER A 7 -0.56 -11.23 11.47
CA SER A 7 0.74 -11.45 12.10
C SER A 7 1.79 -10.48 11.55
N GLN A 8 2.91 -10.32 12.25
CA GLN A 8 4.01 -9.48 11.78
C GLN A 8 4.54 -9.90 10.39
N GLN A 9 4.64 -11.21 10.13
CA GLN A 9 5.08 -11.69 8.82
C GLN A 9 4.10 -11.32 7.71
N GLU A 10 2.79 -11.42 7.97
CA GLU A 10 1.76 -11.02 7.00
C GLU A 10 1.78 -9.51 6.75
N VAL A 11 1.97 -8.69 7.80
CA VAL A 11 2.15 -7.24 7.66
C VAL A 11 3.34 -6.91 6.75
N GLU A 12 4.48 -7.57 6.94
CA GLU A 12 5.68 -7.35 6.11
C GLU A 12 5.49 -7.80 4.65
N VAL A 13 4.69 -8.83 4.40
CA VAL A 13 4.29 -9.22 3.03
C VAL A 13 3.42 -8.12 2.41
N VAL A 14 2.42 -7.63 3.14
CA VAL A 14 1.53 -6.55 2.66
C VAL A 14 2.32 -5.28 2.39
N LYS A 15 3.22 -4.86 3.28
CA LYS A 15 4.09 -3.69 3.08
C LYS A 15 4.90 -3.78 1.78
N ARG A 16 5.54 -4.93 1.52
CA ARG A 16 6.33 -5.14 0.30
C ARG A 16 5.48 -5.06 -0.96
N ALA A 17 4.29 -5.65 -0.94
CA ALA A 17 3.34 -5.57 -2.05
C ALA A 17 2.90 -4.12 -2.31
N LEU A 18 2.54 -3.38 -1.26
CA LEU A 18 2.15 -1.97 -1.34
C LEU A 18 3.28 -1.10 -1.91
N GLN A 19 4.50 -1.27 -1.43
CA GLN A 19 5.67 -0.55 -1.93
C GLN A 19 5.91 -0.81 -3.42
N HIS A 20 5.79 -2.06 -3.87
CA HIS A 20 5.95 -2.41 -5.28
C HIS A 20 4.87 -1.75 -6.17
N CYS A 21 3.61 -1.76 -5.72
CA CYS A 21 2.52 -1.09 -6.44
C CYS A 21 2.72 0.43 -6.51
N LEU A 22 3.18 1.04 -5.41
CA LEU A 22 3.45 2.48 -5.36
C LEU A 22 4.64 2.90 -6.23
N ASP A 23 5.72 2.13 -6.23
CA ASP A 23 6.88 2.33 -7.11
C ASP A 23 6.47 2.23 -8.59
N THR A 24 5.67 1.23 -8.93
CA THR A 24 5.09 1.09 -10.28
C THR A 24 4.20 2.27 -10.63
N CYS A 25 3.37 2.74 -9.69
CA CYS A 25 2.49 3.88 -9.90
C CYS A 25 3.26 5.18 -10.16
N GLN A 26 4.34 5.41 -9.40
CA GLN A 26 5.21 6.57 -9.59
C GLN A 26 5.96 6.52 -10.93
N LYS A 27 6.34 5.33 -11.39
CA LYS A 27 7.03 5.13 -12.68
C LYS A 27 6.10 5.17 -13.89
N GLY A 28 4.84 4.78 -13.72
CA GLY A 28 3.85 4.65 -14.79
C GLY A 28 3.18 5.95 -15.24
N GLY A 29 3.58 7.11 -14.72
CA GLY A 29 3.02 8.40 -15.13
C GLY A 29 1.64 8.71 -14.56
N ALA A 30 1.24 8.09 -13.44
CA ALA A 30 0.16 8.61 -12.62
C ALA A 30 0.65 9.86 -11.85
N GLU A 31 0.99 10.89 -12.62
CA GLU A 31 1.40 12.20 -12.13
C GLU A 31 0.27 12.74 -11.24
N ALA A 32 0.55 12.83 -9.93
CA ALA A 32 -0.23 13.59 -8.96
C ALA A 32 -1.76 13.48 -9.10
N GLY A 33 -2.35 12.33 -8.77
CA GLY A 33 -3.82 12.25 -8.71
C GLY A 33 -4.46 10.88 -8.75
N CYS A 34 -3.71 9.78 -8.86
CA CYS A 34 -4.32 8.45 -8.83
C CYS A 34 -4.91 8.16 -7.44
N PRO A 35 -6.24 8.04 -7.30
CA PRO A 35 -6.91 7.84 -6.01
C PRO A 35 -6.50 6.52 -5.36
N ASP A 36 -6.24 5.50 -6.18
CA ASP A 36 -5.78 4.19 -5.69
C ASP A 36 -4.38 4.30 -5.08
N CYS A 37 -3.45 5.01 -5.72
CA CYS A 37 -2.10 5.17 -5.19
C CYS A 37 -2.07 6.03 -3.92
N GLN A 38 -2.94 7.03 -3.82
CA GLN A 38 -3.12 7.78 -2.58
C GLN A 38 -3.68 6.90 -1.46
N SER A 39 -4.69 6.09 -1.77
CA SER A 39 -5.27 5.14 -0.81
C SER A 39 -4.24 4.12 -0.33
N LEU A 40 -3.42 3.59 -1.24
CA LEU A 40 -2.34 2.65 -0.90
C LEU A 40 -1.25 3.30 -0.05
N LEU A 41 -0.91 4.58 -0.28
CA LEU A 41 0.00 5.34 0.60
C LEU A 41 -0.56 5.49 2.01
N GLU A 42 -1.86 5.77 2.15
CA GLU A 42 -2.49 5.87 3.47
C GLU A 42 -2.52 4.53 4.20
N VAL A 43 -2.79 3.43 3.49
CA VAL A 43 -2.74 2.08 4.07
C VAL A 43 -1.31 1.75 4.50
N LEU A 44 -0.29 2.05 3.69
CA LEU A 44 1.10 1.79 4.04
C LEU A 44 1.53 2.56 5.30
N LYS A 45 1.09 3.82 5.46
CA LYS A 45 1.34 4.61 6.67
C LYS A 45 0.70 4.02 7.93
N LYS A 46 -0.47 3.40 7.82
CA LYS A 46 -1.15 2.73 8.95
C LYS A 46 -0.48 1.43 9.37
N LEU A 47 0.24 0.78 8.45
CA LEU A 47 0.96 -0.47 8.69
C LEU A 47 2.41 -0.26 9.17
N SER A 48 2.93 0.97 9.07
CA SER A 48 4.29 1.35 9.48
C SER A 48 4.37 1.61 10.98
#